data_AF-A0AAU4KWQ5-F1
#
_entry.id   AF-A0AAU4KWQ5-F1
#
_cell.length_a   1.000
_cell.length_b   1.000
_cell.length_c   1.000
_cell.angle_alpha   90.00
_cell.angle_beta   90.00
_cell.angle_gamma   90.00
#
_symmetry.space_group_name_H-M   'P 1'
#
loop_
_entity.id
_entity.type
_entity.pdbx_description
1 polymer ?
#
loop_
_entity_poly.entity_id
_entity_poly.type
_entity_poly.pdbx_seq_one_letter_code
_entity_poly.pdbx_strand_id
1 'polypeptide(L)'
;MMTGVNTEMLIDVWQRLLAAPRKSWVLFEHGTCVVLTAPDGELAEQATDLLKKFGPAHAGSSAGDFGVIDLKDVEGWVVTGHHNDVLTYVGPDEPQDQSQIAVGLFGRSKRHRDGTELHVVHVEDKRGSADPA
;
A
#
# COMPACT_ATOMS: atom_id res chain seq x y z
N MET A 1 1.25 -23.33 -10.82
CA MET A 1 2.03 -22.40 -9.99
C MET A 1 1.75 -20.99 -10.49
N MET A 2 1.01 -20.20 -9.71
CA MET A 2 0.89 -18.76 -9.87
C MET A 2 0.86 -18.22 -8.45
N THR A 3 2.01 -17.83 -7.91
CA THR A 3 2.07 -16.95 -6.74
C THR A 3 1.77 -15.53 -7.23
N GLY A 4 0.58 -15.35 -7.79
CA GLY A 4 -0.01 -14.04 -8.01
C GLY A 4 -0.57 -13.61 -6.67
N VAL A 5 -0.15 -12.45 -6.19
CA VAL A 5 -0.71 -11.86 -4.97
C VAL A 5 -2.23 -11.83 -5.13
N ASN A 6 -2.95 -12.53 -4.24
CA ASN A 6 -4.41 -12.63 -4.34
C ASN A 6 -5.03 -11.31 -3.88
N THR A 7 -5.75 -10.61 -4.79
CA THR A 7 -6.41 -9.33 -4.50
C THR A 7 -7.31 -9.42 -3.27
N GLU A 8 -8.06 -10.52 -3.10
CA GLU A 8 -8.93 -10.70 -1.93
C GLU A 8 -8.14 -10.77 -0.61
N MET A 9 -6.97 -11.43 -0.63
CA MET A 9 -6.08 -11.49 0.53
C MET A 9 -5.53 -10.11 0.86
N LEU A 10 -5.10 -9.34 -0.14
CA LEU A 10 -4.65 -7.96 0.07
C LEU A 10 -5.74 -7.08 0.66
N ILE A 11 -6.97 -7.21 0.17
CA ILE A 11 -8.12 -6.46 0.72
C ILE A 11 -8.31 -6.81 2.20
N ASP A 12 -8.32 -8.09 2.57
CA ASP A 12 -8.46 -8.51 3.97
C ASP A 12 -7.32 -7.97 4.86
N VAL A 13 -6.07 -8.04 4.39
CA VAL A 13 -4.92 -7.46 5.11
C VAL A 13 -5.12 -5.96 5.33
N TRP A 14 -5.43 -5.19 4.28
CA TRP A 14 -5.59 -3.74 4.40
C TRP A 14 -6.80 -3.35 5.25
N GLN A 15 -7.90 -4.10 5.18
CA GLN A 15 -9.05 -3.89 6.05
C GLN A 15 -8.70 -4.05 7.54
N ARG A 16 -7.87 -5.05 7.89
CA ARG A 16 -7.40 -5.26 9.27
C ARG A 16 -6.44 -4.16 9.71
N LEU A 17 -5.48 -3.80 8.86
CA LEU A 17 -4.48 -2.77 9.16
C LEU A 17 -5.08 -1.37 9.31
N LEU A 18 -6.15 -1.07 8.58
CA LEU A 18 -6.78 0.26 8.55
C LEU A 18 -8.16 0.28 9.21
N ALA A 19 -8.44 -0.70 10.08
CA ALA A 19 -9.73 -0.80 10.77
C ALA A 19 -10.02 0.38 11.70
N ALA A 20 -9.00 0.97 12.32
CA ALA A 20 -9.15 2.07 13.28
C ALA A 20 -7.97 3.07 13.23
N PRO A 21 -8.24 4.39 13.07
CA PRO A 21 -9.53 4.98 12.69
C PRO A 21 -9.96 4.55 11.28
N ARG A 22 -11.26 4.48 11.01
CA ARG A 22 -11.78 4.17 9.68
C ARG A 22 -11.30 5.22 8.68
N LYS A 23 -10.44 4.81 7.75
CA LYS A 23 -9.96 5.64 6.64
C LYS A 23 -10.45 5.09 5.33
N SER A 24 -10.67 5.96 4.35
CA SER A 24 -10.87 5.52 2.97
C SER A 24 -9.49 5.24 2.35
N TRP A 25 -9.40 4.24 1.49
CA TRP A 25 -8.14 3.88 0.86
C TRP A 25 -8.36 3.20 -0.49
N VAL A 26 -7.31 3.20 -1.29
CA VAL A 26 -7.30 2.62 -2.63
C VAL A 26 -6.11 1.68 -2.74
N LEU A 27 -6.35 0.47 -3.22
CA LEU A 27 -5.35 -0.57 -3.40
C LEU A 27 -5.05 -0.76 -4.88
N PHE A 28 -3.75 -0.87 -5.16
CA PHE A 28 -3.19 -1.12 -6.46
C PHE A 28 -2.73 -2.58 -6.59
N GLU A 29 -2.61 -3.03 -7.84
CA GLU A 29 -2.42 -4.43 -8.22
C GLU A 29 -1.28 -5.13 -7.47
N HIS A 30 -0.16 -4.45 -7.26
CA HIS A 30 1.01 -5.02 -6.57
C HIS A 30 1.00 -4.75 -5.07
N GLY A 31 -0.14 -4.44 -4.45
CA GLY A 31 -0.26 -4.36 -3.00
C GLY A 31 0.16 -3.03 -2.38
N THR A 32 0.39 -1.99 -3.20
CA THR A 32 0.47 -0.61 -2.69
C THR A 32 -0.92 -0.09 -2.37
N CYS A 33 -1.08 0.45 -1.17
CA CYS A 33 -2.28 1.09 -0.68
C CYS A 33 -2.02 2.59 -0.48
N VAL A 34 -2.93 3.41 -0.98
CA VAL A 34 -2.97 4.85 -0.74
C VAL A 34 -4.09 5.17 0.23
N VAL A 35 -3.73 5.70 1.39
CA VAL A 35 -4.66 6.07 2.45
C VAL A 35 -5.12 7.51 2.23
N LEU A 36 -6.42 7.76 2.25
CA LEU A 36 -7.00 9.09 2.04
C LEU A 36 -7.56 9.61 3.35
N THR A 37 -6.90 10.62 3.92
CA THR A 37 -7.20 11.17 5.26
C THR A 37 -8.32 12.20 5.25
N ALA A 38 -8.48 12.97 4.17
CA ALA A 38 -9.59 13.89 3.95
C ALA A 38 -10.01 13.89 2.46
N PRO A 39 -10.51 12.76 1.94
CA PRO A 39 -10.84 12.64 0.53
C PRO A 39 -12.04 13.51 0.13
N ASP A 40 -11.92 14.18 -1.01
CA ASP A 40 -13.01 14.90 -1.67
C ASP A 40 -13.16 14.46 -3.13
N GLY A 41 -14.38 14.22 -3.62
CA GLY A 41 -14.59 13.71 -4.99
C GLY A 41 -14.19 12.24 -5.20
N GLU A 42 -13.62 11.89 -6.36
CA GLU A 42 -13.33 10.49 -6.71
C GLU A 42 -12.05 9.97 -6.02
N LEU A 43 -12.17 8.87 -5.27
CA LEU A 43 -11.08 8.33 -4.46
C LEU A 43 -9.96 7.74 -5.31
N ALA A 44 -10.33 6.99 -6.36
CA ALA A 44 -9.38 6.35 -7.26
C ALA A 44 -8.50 7.37 -7.99
N GLU A 45 -9.08 8.49 -8.42
CA GLU A 45 -8.33 9.58 -9.09
C GLU A 45 -7.33 10.22 -8.13
N GLN A 46 -7.76 10.59 -6.91
CA GLN A 46 -6.87 11.16 -5.89
C GLN A 46 -5.71 10.22 -5.53
N ALA A 47 -6.02 8.94 -5.32
CA ALA A 47 -5.01 7.94 -5.03
C ALA A 47 -4.02 7.75 -6.19
N THR A 48 -4.53 7.76 -7.42
CA THR A 48 -3.71 7.67 -8.64
C THR A 48 -2.78 8.87 -8.76
N ASP A 49 -3.25 10.08 -8.51
CA ASP A 49 -2.43 11.29 -8.57
C ASP A 49 -1.32 11.29 -7.50
N LEU A 50 -1.65 10.87 -6.27
CA LEU A 50 -0.66 10.70 -5.21
C LEU A 50 0.38 9.64 -5.59
N LEU A 51 -0.08 8.47 -6.05
CA LEU A 51 0.82 7.36 -6.34
C LEU A 51 1.69 7.62 -7.58
N LYS A 52 1.17 8.32 -8.59
CA LYS A 52 1.96 8.75 -9.74
C LYS A 52 3.11 9.67 -9.34
N LYS A 53 2.91 10.50 -8.31
CA LYS A 53 3.92 11.44 -7.80
C LYS A 53 4.92 10.79 -6.84
N PHE A 54 4.46 9.89 -5.97
CA PHE A 54 5.25 9.35 -4.87
C PHE A 54 5.60 7.86 -4.99
N GLY A 55 5.02 7.16 -5.96
CA GLY A 55 5.25 5.74 -6.23
C GLY A 55 6.59 5.48 -6.93
N PRO A 56 6.89 6.14 -8.07
CA PRO A 56 8.13 5.89 -8.78
C PRO A 56 9.38 6.22 -7.96
N ALA A 57 10.24 5.23 -7.76
CA ALA A 57 11.49 5.40 -7.03
C ALA A 57 12.67 5.58 -8.00
N HIS A 58 13.04 6.84 -8.28
CA HIS A 58 14.20 7.15 -9.10
C HIS A 58 15.51 7.04 -8.29
N ALA A 59 16.56 6.49 -8.90
CA ALA A 59 17.88 6.42 -8.28
C ALA A 59 18.37 7.83 -7.89
N GLY A 60 18.89 7.98 -6.67
CA GLY A 60 19.36 9.27 -6.15
C GLY A 60 18.28 10.25 -5.69
N SER A 61 17.01 9.82 -5.66
CA SER A 61 15.90 10.64 -5.12
C SER A 61 15.52 10.23 -3.70
N SER A 62 14.87 11.12 -2.95
CA SER A 62 14.31 10.83 -1.62
C SER A 62 13.30 9.66 -1.62
N ALA A 63 12.77 9.28 -2.79
CA ALA A 63 11.90 8.10 -2.94
C ALA A 63 12.67 6.76 -2.85
N GLY A 64 14.00 6.81 -2.75
CA GLY A 64 14.88 5.68 -2.48
C GLY A 64 14.88 5.23 -1.02
N ASP A 65 14.49 6.11 -0.09
CA ASP A 65 14.42 5.77 1.33
C ASP A 65 13.13 5.00 1.65
N PHE A 66 13.22 4.07 2.60
CA PHE A 66 12.11 3.23 3.02
C PHE A 66 12.20 2.87 4.50
N GLY A 67 11.04 2.79 5.14
CA GLY A 67 10.87 2.13 6.42
C GLY A 67 10.25 0.75 6.22
N VAL A 68 10.52 -0.16 7.14
CA VAL A 68 9.85 -1.46 7.19
C VAL A 68 9.23 -1.61 8.57
N ILE A 69 7.95 -1.93 8.58
CA ILE A 69 7.14 -2.12 9.77
C ILE A 69 6.72 -3.58 9.82
N ASP A 70 7.12 -4.25 10.89
CA ASP A 70 6.69 -5.62 11.18
C ASP A 70 5.25 -5.63 11.70
N LEU A 71 4.40 -6.44 11.08
CA LEU A 71 2.99 -6.52 11.40
C LEU A 71 2.77 -7.53 12.53
N LYS A 72 2.15 -7.08 13.63
CA LYS A 72 1.92 -7.93 14.81
C LYS A 72 0.71 -8.86 14.68
N ASP A 73 -0.32 -8.41 13.98
CA ASP A 73 -1.63 -9.06 13.91
C ASP A 73 -1.89 -9.76 12.56
N VAL A 74 -1.00 -9.56 11.59
CA VAL A 74 -1.02 -10.16 10.25
C VAL A 74 0.41 -10.53 9.90
N GLU A 75 0.65 -11.66 9.24
CA GLU A 75 2.01 -12.01 8.82
C GLU A 75 2.53 -11.06 7.73
N GLY A 76 3.83 -10.82 7.71
CA GLY A 76 4.48 -9.96 6.71
C GLY A 76 4.79 -8.55 7.22
N TRP A 77 4.98 -7.62 6.28
CA TRP A 77 5.51 -6.29 6.55
C TRP A 77 4.78 -5.21 5.76
N VAL A 78 4.79 -4.00 6.31
CA VAL A 78 4.48 -2.78 5.56
C VAL A 78 5.76 -2.03 5.27
N VAL A 79 6.01 -1.77 4.00
CA VAL A 79 7.10 -0.92 3.53
C VAL A 79 6.55 0.49 3.30
N THR A 80 7.15 1.46 3.98
CA THR A 80 6.84 2.88 3.83
C THR A 80 7.84 3.54 2.88
N GLY A 81 7.46 4.67 2.31
CA GLY A 81 8.37 5.50 1.51
C GLY A 81 8.34 6.95 1.98
N HIS A 82 8.65 7.85 1.06
CA HIS A 82 8.70 9.29 1.33
C HIS A 82 7.34 9.91 1.70
N HIS A 83 6.22 9.34 1.23
CA HIS A 83 4.89 9.84 1.56
C HIS A 83 4.21 8.93 2.57
N ASN A 84 3.77 9.49 3.70
CA ASN A 84 3.20 8.75 4.84
C ASN A 84 1.94 7.95 4.47
N ASP A 85 1.19 8.42 3.48
CA ASP A 85 -0.06 7.78 3.07
C ASP A 85 0.11 6.76 1.94
N VAL A 86 1.34 6.52 1.47
CA VAL A 86 1.63 5.50 0.44
C VAL A 86 2.38 4.35 1.12
N LEU A 87 1.67 3.24 1.30
CA LEU A 87 2.13 2.07 2.04
C LEU A 87 2.12 0.86 1.13
N THR A 88 3.07 -0.07 1.29
CA THR A 88 3.13 -1.27 0.45
C THR A 88 3.26 -2.52 1.30
N TYR A 89 2.33 -3.46 1.12
CA TYR A 89 2.36 -4.72 1.84
C TYR A 89 3.33 -5.71 1.18
N VAL A 90 4.09 -6.42 1.99
CA VAL A 90 4.98 -7.51 1.59
C VAL A 90 4.65 -8.72 2.45
N GLY A 91 4.14 -9.78 1.84
CA GLY A 91 3.87 -11.05 2.51
C GLY A 91 5.15 -11.82 2.85
N PRO A 92 5.08 -12.73 3.83
CA PRO A 92 6.23 -13.49 4.35
C PRO A 92 6.90 -14.40 3.30
N ASP A 93 6.13 -14.86 2.32
CA ASP A 93 6.59 -15.78 1.27
C ASP A 93 7.02 -15.06 -0.02
N GLU A 94 6.90 -13.74 -0.09
CA GLU A 94 7.23 -12.98 -1.31
C GLU A 94 8.76 -12.80 -1.49
N PRO A 95 9.51 -12.29 -0.49
CA PRO A 95 10.97 -12.22 -0.60
C PRO A 95 11.63 -13.52 -0.14
N GLN A 96 12.64 -13.99 -0.89
CA GLN A 96 13.47 -15.14 -0.48
C GLN A 96 14.28 -14.86 0.80
N ASP A 97 14.71 -13.62 0.99
CA ASP A 97 15.41 -13.15 2.18
C ASP A 97 14.47 -12.23 2.98
N GLN A 98 14.22 -12.59 4.23
CA GLN A 98 13.37 -11.83 5.14
C GLN A 98 14.12 -10.73 5.92
N SER A 99 15.38 -10.45 5.55
CA SER A 99 16.11 -9.31 6.09
C SER A 99 15.37 -7.99 5.80
N GLN A 100 15.41 -7.05 6.74
CA GLN A 100 14.73 -5.75 6.62
C GLN A 100 15.10 -5.01 5.32
N ILE A 101 16.34 -5.15 4.86
CA ILE A 101 16.80 -4.56 3.60
C ILE A 101 16.15 -5.23 2.40
N ALA A 102 16.11 -6.57 2.36
CA ALA A 102 15.50 -7.31 1.26
C ALA A 102 13.99 -7.05 1.16
N VAL A 103 13.28 -7.07 2.29
CA VAL A 103 11.85 -6.73 2.38
C VAL A 103 11.60 -5.31 1.89
N GLY A 104 12.38 -4.34 2.37
CA GLY A 104 12.24 -2.94 1.99
C GLY A 104 12.51 -2.68 0.51
N LEU A 105 13.54 -3.30 -0.07
CA LEU A 105 13.82 -3.23 -1.52
C LEU A 105 12.70 -3.86 -2.35
N PHE A 106 12.15 -4.99 -1.89
CA PHE A 106 11.06 -5.67 -2.56
C PHE A 106 9.77 -4.81 -2.54
N GLY A 107 9.38 -4.29 -1.38
CA GLY A 107 8.24 -3.38 -1.26
C GLY A 107 8.42 -2.08 -2.06
N ARG A 108 9.65 -1.52 -2.10
CA ARG A 108 9.99 -0.37 -2.96
C ARG A 108 9.79 -0.71 -4.44
N SER A 109 10.16 -1.90 -4.87
CA SER A 109 9.96 -2.35 -6.26
C SER A 109 8.47 -2.47 -6.60
N LYS A 110 7.66 -3.04 -5.70
CA LYS A 110 6.20 -3.14 -5.86
C LYS A 110 5.57 -1.75 -5.98
N ARG A 111 5.90 -0.83 -5.08
CA ARG A 111 5.47 0.57 -5.12
C ARG A 111 5.86 1.28 -6.42
N HIS A 112 7.06 1.04 -6.92
CA HIS A 112 7.50 1.63 -8.20
C HIS A 112 6.64 1.13 -9.38
N ARG A 113 6.31 -0.17 -9.39
CA ARG A 113 5.41 -0.75 -10.40
C ARG A 113 4.02 -0.16 -10.30
N ASP A 114 3.41 -0.17 -9.12
CA ASP A 114 2.07 0.41 -8.93
C ASP A 114 2.04 1.91 -9.27
N GLY A 115 3.11 2.66 -8.99
CA GLY A 115 3.24 4.07 -9.40
C GLY A 115 3.52 4.34 -10.87
N THR A 116 3.85 3.30 -11.64
CA THR A 116 4.05 3.39 -13.09
C THR A 116 2.86 2.84 -13.86
N GLU A 117 2.29 1.72 -13.41
CA GLU A 117 1.17 1.00 -14.03
C GLU A 117 -0.18 1.61 -13.61
N LEU A 118 -0.32 2.09 -12.36
CA LEU A 118 -1.50 2.78 -11.82
C LEU A 118 -2.81 1.98 -11.94
N HIS A 119 -2.72 0.64 -11.84
CA HIS A 119 -3.88 -0.23 -11.87
C HIS A 119 -4.55 -0.34 -10.49
N VAL A 120 -5.71 0.29 -10.34
CA VAL A 120 -6.55 0.17 -9.15
C VAL A 120 -7.30 -1.16 -9.16
N VAL A 121 -7.21 -1.91 -8.08
CA VAL A 121 -7.91 -3.20 -7.91
C VAL A 121 -8.98 -3.17 -6.81
N HIS A 122 -8.93 -2.19 -5.90
CA HIS A 122 -9.96 -2.00 -4.90
C HIS A 122 -10.03 -0.55 -4.40
N VAL A 123 -11.24 -0.10 -4.09
CA VAL A 123 -11.53 1.19 -3.46
C VAL A 123 -12.40 0.92 -2.23
N GLU A 124 -11.91 1.30 -1.07
CA GLU A 124 -12.65 1.26 0.19
C GLU A 124 -13.08 2.69 0.55
N ASP A 125 -14.38 2.98 0.44
CA ASP A 125 -14.95 4.28 0.80
C ASP A 125 -15.58 4.22 2.19
N LYS A 126 -14.99 4.97 3.14
CA LYS A 126 -15.48 5.06 4.53
C LYS A 126 -16.04 6.44 4.87
N ARG A 127 -16.22 7.35 3.91
CA ARG A 127 -16.70 8.72 4.14
C ARG A 127 -18.10 8.80 4.75
N GLY A 128 -18.93 7.77 4.56
CA GLY A 128 -20.32 7.72 5.04
C GLY A 128 -20.57 6.79 6.25
N SER A 129 -19.57 6.02 6.69
CA SER A 129 -19.72 5.07 7.80
C SER A 129 -19.47 5.74 9.14
N ALA A 130 -20.28 6.76 9.46
CA ALA A 130 -20.41 7.28 10.82
C ALA A 130 -20.83 6.12 11.75
N ASP A 131 -20.18 6.00 12.90
CA ASP A 131 -20.67 5.11 13.96
C ASP A 131 -22.14 5.47 14.26
N PRO A 132 -23.08 4.51 14.29
CA PRO A 132 -24.33 4.76 14.97
C PRO A 132 -23.98 5.06 16.43
N ALA A 133 -24.31 6.27 16.86
CA ALA A 133 -24.16 6.74 18.24
C ALA A 133 -24.94 5.86 19.23
#